data_AF-A0A4R6KFS7-F1
#
_entry.id   AF-A0A4R6KFS7-F1
#
_cell.length_a   1.000
_cell.length_b   1.000
_cell.length_c   1.000
_cell.angle_alpha   90.00
_cell.angle_beta   90.00
_cell.angle_gamma   90.00
#
_symmetry.space_group_name_H-M   'P 1'
#
loop_
_entity.id
_entity.type
_entity.pdbx_description
1 polymer ?
#
loop_
_entity_poly.entity_id
_entity_poly.type
_entity_poly.pdbx_seq_one_letter_code
_entity_poly.pdbx_strand_id
1 'polypeptide(L)'
;MAPLYLRITNHVLSEIKRGVLRPGDRVPSEMELAAQFEVSRITSKRALEVLREAGLVERIRGKGSFVVRELPDLEGMTLPAVRARTRERRRTIALVVPDVSEAYGLELLRAIEERCADHGMNLLVRRTRGRQADEERAVESLAGSGEVDGLIVFPVHGDFYNASLLRQVLDGYPMVLVDRHLSGIPVSAVHTDNVAASRALTERLLDLGHRQIAFVSPPPQNTSSIEDRLEGFRAAFAEREPGEYRAHQLTSLRSTLPGSFTRESVNADVEVIRAFRDRVPEVTAYVACEYNLARMLDRAFGQPREQVISCFDSPGDPIGGLPFLHVRQDEREMGRQAVDLLLAQLRGESVPKLSTVPFELVDAERN
;
A
#
# COMPACT_ATOMS: atom_id res chain seq x y z
N MET A 1 8.40 -7.08 20.63
CA MET A 1 9.87 -7.11 20.80
C MET A 1 10.35 -5.65 20.81
N ALA A 2 11.41 -5.28 21.55
CA ALA A 2 11.89 -3.88 21.55
C ALA A 2 12.62 -3.57 20.23
N PRO A 3 12.48 -2.35 19.65
CA PRO A 3 13.25 -1.91 18.49
C PRO A 3 14.74 -2.24 18.59
N LEU A 4 15.35 -2.68 17.48
CA LEU A 4 16.72 -3.19 17.47
C LEU A 4 17.74 -2.14 17.96
N TYR A 5 17.57 -0.86 17.61
CA TYR A 5 18.43 0.21 18.11
C TYR A 5 18.35 0.38 19.64
N LEU A 6 17.20 0.08 20.27
CA LEU A 6 17.06 0.14 21.73
C LEU A 6 17.80 -1.00 22.45
N ARG A 7 17.99 -2.15 21.80
CA ARG A 7 18.84 -3.22 22.35
C ARG A 7 20.27 -2.72 22.48
N ILE A 8 20.76 -2.00 21.47
CA ILE A 8 22.09 -1.39 21.44
C ILE A 8 22.18 -0.28 22.49
N THR A 9 21.20 0.63 22.53
CA THR A 9 21.13 1.71 23.54
C THR A 9 21.16 1.16 24.96
N ASN A 10 20.36 0.13 25.26
CA ASN A 10 20.30 -0.48 26.60
C ASN A 10 21.60 -1.22 26.95
N HIS A 11 22.23 -1.87 25.97
CA HIS A 11 23.51 -2.53 26.18
C HIS A 11 24.57 -1.52 26.59
N VAL A 12 24.77 -0.47 25.81
CA VAL A 12 25.77 0.57 26.10
C VAL A 12 25.45 1.29 27.41
N LEU A 13 24.18 1.62 27.67
CA LEU A 13 23.76 2.21 28.96
C LEU A 13 24.08 1.28 30.14
N SER A 14 23.87 -0.03 29.99
CA SER A 14 24.19 -1.01 31.02
C SER A 14 25.69 -1.16 31.23
N GLU A 15 26.51 -1.02 30.19
CA GLU A 15 27.97 -1.01 30.32
C GLU A 15 28.47 0.24 31.06
N ILE A 16 27.88 1.41 30.79
CA ILE A 16 28.17 2.65 31.53
C ILE A 16 27.76 2.50 33.00
N LYS A 17 26.54 2.01 33.29
CA LYS A 17 26.06 1.82 34.67
C LYS A 17 26.89 0.81 35.47
N ARG A 18 27.40 -0.24 34.83
CA ARG A 18 28.26 -1.24 35.47
C ARG A 18 29.73 -0.80 35.57
N GLY A 19 30.09 0.36 35.04
CA GLY A 19 31.46 0.87 35.02
C GLY A 19 32.40 0.13 34.05
N VAL A 20 31.85 -0.64 33.11
CA VAL A 20 32.59 -1.27 32.02
C VAL A 20 33.08 -0.20 31.04
N LEU A 21 32.22 0.76 30.72
CA LEU A 21 32.57 1.98 30.01
C LEU A 21 32.61 3.14 31.02
N ARG A 22 33.78 3.76 31.18
CA ARG A 22 34.02 4.87 32.12
C ARG A 22 33.93 6.22 31.41
N PRO A 23 33.72 7.32 32.13
CA PRO A 23 33.79 8.66 31.57
C PRO A 23 35.07 8.88 30.74
N GLY A 24 34.91 9.30 29.48
CA GLY A 24 36.00 9.49 28.53
C GLY A 24 36.39 8.25 27.71
N ASP A 25 35.84 7.06 28.01
CA ASP A 25 36.11 5.85 27.22
C ASP A 25 35.43 5.92 25.85
N ARG A 26 36.07 5.28 24.86
CA ARG A 26 35.50 5.17 23.51
C ARG A 26 34.36 4.16 23.53
N VAL A 27 33.18 4.59 23.10
CA VAL A 27 32.04 3.72 22.83
C VAL A 27 32.29 2.97 21.51
N PRO A 28 31.90 1.69 21.37
CA PRO A 28 32.00 1.00 20.10
C PRO A 28 31.35 1.80 18.97
N SER A 29 32.03 1.83 17.83
CA SER A 29 31.62 2.58 16.65
C SER A 29 30.32 2.04 16.06
N GLU A 30 29.66 2.84 15.22
CA GLU A 30 28.44 2.44 14.49
C GLU A 30 28.63 1.11 13.74
N MET A 31 29.82 0.87 13.19
CA MET A 31 30.17 -0.35 12.46
C MET A 31 30.37 -1.55 13.39
N GLU A 32 31.04 -1.36 14.53
CA GLU A 32 31.26 -2.42 15.53
C GLU A 32 29.93 -2.84 16.18
N LEU A 33 29.08 -1.88 16.54
CA LEU A 33 27.75 -2.15 17.09
C LEU A 33 26.83 -2.81 16.06
N ALA A 34 26.93 -2.41 14.78
CA ALA A 34 26.17 -3.03 13.71
C ALA A 34 26.52 -4.52 13.54
N ALA A 35 27.82 -4.83 13.54
CA ALA A 35 28.29 -6.20 13.47
C ALA A 35 27.91 -7.02 14.72
N GLN A 36 28.09 -6.46 15.91
CA GLN A 36 27.80 -7.15 17.18
C GLN A 36 26.32 -7.51 17.36
N PHE A 37 25.41 -6.66 16.88
CA PHE A 37 23.97 -6.86 17.05
C PHE A 37 23.27 -7.40 15.80
N GLU A 38 24.03 -7.68 14.73
CA GLU A 38 23.52 -8.12 13.41
C GLU A 38 22.46 -7.14 12.85
N VAL A 39 22.78 -5.84 12.87
CA VAL A 39 21.87 -4.77 12.40
C VAL A 39 22.53 -3.86 11.36
N SER A 40 21.73 -3.00 10.72
CA SER A 40 22.24 -1.97 9.81
C SER A 40 23.03 -0.88 10.54
N ARG A 41 23.98 -0.22 9.85
CA ARG A 41 24.74 0.91 10.40
C ARG A 41 23.85 2.06 10.86
N ILE A 42 22.69 2.26 10.21
CA ILE A 42 21.73 3.31 10.55
C ILE A 42 21.05 3.00 11.90
N THR A 43 20.76 1.72 12.16
CA THR A 43 20.23 1.27 13.45
C THR A 43 21.21 1.55 14.59
N SER A 44 22.50 1.26 14.39
CA SER A 44 23.56 1.57 15.35
C SER A 44 23.79 3.08 15.50
N LYS A 45 23.70 3.85 14.41
CA LYS A 45 23.77 5.31 14.43
C LYS A 45 22.63 5.90 15.26
N ARG A 46 21.39 5.46 15.04
CA ARG A 46 20.21 5.86 15.81
C ARG A 46 20.39 5.55 17.30
N ALA A 47 20.96 4.40 17.65
CA ALA A 47 21.23 4.04 19.04
C ALA A 47 22.20 5.01 19.73
N LEU A 48 23.27 5.41 19.04
CA LEU A 48 24.24 6.40 19.54
C LEU A 48 23.67 7.82 19.59
N GLU A 49 22.79 8.20 18.66
CA GLU A 49 22.09 9.48 18.69
C GLU A 49 21.22 9.61 19.95
N VAL A 50 20.49 8.55 20.32
CA VAL A 50 19.67 8.51 21.54
C VAL A 50 20.52 8.67 22.81
N LEU A 51 21.68 8.00 22.86
CA LEU A 51 22.61 8.15 24.00
C LEU A 51 23.21 9.56 24.07
N ARG A 52 23.45 10.18 22.91
CA ARG A 52 23.93 11.56 22.83
C ARG A 52 22.89 12.57 23.28
N GLU A 53 21.64 12.42 22.86
CA GLU A 53 20.52 13.26 23.28
C GLU A 53 20.26 13.16 24.78
N ALA A 54 20.52 11.98 25.36
CA ALA A 54 20.44 11.77 26.80
C ALA A 54 21.66 12.29 27.58
N GLY A 55 22.65 12.88 26.90
CA GLY A 55 23.84 13.43 27.54
C GLY A 55 24.79 12.37 28.10
N LEU A 56 24.76 11.13 27.60
CA LEU A 56 25.63 10.04 28.05
C LEU A 56 26.86 9.86 27.17
N VAL A 57 26.75 10.23 25.90
CA VAL A 57 27.80 10.05 24.89
C VAL A 57 27.97 11.34 24.11
N GLU A 58 29.21 11.71 23.83
CA GLU A 58 29.56 12.81 22.93
C GLU A 58 30.27 12.30 21.68
N ARG A 59 30.09 12.99 20.55
CA ARG A 59 30.72 12.62 19.28
C ARG A 59 31.86 13.56 18.97
N ILE A 60 33.06 13.00 18.86
CA ILE A 60 34.26 13.75 18.48
C ILE A 60 34.55 13.46 17.00
N ARG A 61 34.48 14.50 16.17
CA ARG A 61 34.68 14.39 14.73
C ARG A 61 36.02 13.73 14.42
N GLY A 62 35.99 12.66 13.61
CA GLY A 62 37.16 11.88 13.22
C GLY A 62 37.71 10.92 14.29
N LYS A 63 37.17 10.93 15.51
CA LYS A 63 37.64 10.07 16.63
C LYS A 63 36.60 9.08 17.15
N GLY A 64 35.31 9.31 16.86
CA GLY A 64 34.21 8.41 17.22
C GLY A 64 33.31 8.97 18.32
N SER A 65 32.64 8.09 19.04
CA SER A 65 31.75 8.41 20.15
C SER A 65 32.42 8.04 21.48
N PHE A 66 32.27 8.89 22.50
CA PHE A 66 32.91 8.74 23.80
C PHE A 66 31.89 8.96 24.92
N VAL A 67 32.05 8.27 26.04
CA VAL A 67 31.23 8.55 27.24
C VAL A 67 31.57 9.95 27.75
N VAL A 68 30.56 10.76 28.06
CA VAL A 68 30.78 12.11 28.57
C VAL A 68 31.58 12.09 29.87
N ARG A 69 32.40 13.13 30.12
CA ARG A 69 33.25 13.22 31.32
C ARG A 69 32.47 13.41 32.61
N GLU A 70 31.39 14.18 32.54
CA GLU A 70 30.48 14.43 33.65
C GLU A 70 29.18 13.70 33.36
N LEU A 71 29.06 12.49 33.89
CA LEU A 71 27.84 11.70 33.75
C LEU A 71 26.73 12.33 34.61
N PRO A 72 25.50 12.43 34.09
CA PRO A 72 24.34 12.76 34.92
C PRO A 72 24.10 11.67 35.96
N ASP A 73 23.29 11.95 36.98
CA ASP A 73 22.88 10.92 37.93
C ASP A 73 22.21 9.75 37.19
N LEU A 74 22.85 8.58 37.27
CA LEU A 74 22.45 7.36 36.58
C LEU A 74 21.46 6.53 37.42
N GLU A 75 21.34 6.83 38.72
CA GLU A 75 20.47 6.14 39.66
C GLU A 75 19.00 6.49 39.35
N GLY A 76 18.18 5.49 39.03
CA GLY A 76 16.81 5.72 38.52
C GLY A 76 16.74 6.31 37.10
N MET A 77 17.87 6.59 36.44
CA MET A 77 17.88 7.11 35.07
C MET A 77 17.34 6.07 34.10
N THR A 78 16.18 6.40 33.55
CA THR A 78 15.53 5.72 32.44
C THR A 78 15.45 6.74 31.32
N LEU A 79 16.11 6.47 30.19
CA LEU A 79 16.07 7.34 29.01
C LEU A 79 14.60 7.65 28.65
N PRO A 80 14.24 8.79 28.06
CA PRO A 80 12.86 9.08 27.65
C PRO A 80 12.22 7.96 26.80
N ALA A 81 13.02 7.31 25.93
CA ALA A 81 12.64 6.12 25.17
C ALA A 81 12.35 4.87 26.04
N VAL A 82 12.87 4.84 27.27
CA VAL A 82 12.67 3.80 28.30
C VAL A 82 11.52 4.17 29.25
N ARG A 83 11.33 5.45 29.60
CA ARG A 83 10.18 5.94 30.41
C ARG A 83 8.84 5.74 29.71
N ALA A 84 8.80 5.82 28.38
CA ALA A 84 7.64 5.50 27.55
C ALA A 84 7.13 4.06 27.70
N ARG A 85 7.78 3.21 28.52
CA ARG A 85 7.35 1.84 28.85
C ARG A 85 6.82 1.64 30.27
N THR A 86 6.68 2.69 31.09
CA THR A 86 5.92 2.58 32.36
C THR A 86 4.42 2.82 32.17
N ARG A 87 4.02 3.47 31.07
CA ARG A 87 2.74 3.28 30.41
C ARG A 87 3.01 2.40 29.19
N GLU A 88 2.23 1.37 28.93
CA GLU A 88 2.28 0.67 27.64
C GLU A 88 1.97 1.69 26.54
N ARG A 89 2.99 2.18 25.82
CA ARG A 89 2.77 3.02 24.64
C ARG A 89 1.95 2.19 23.66
N ARG A 90 0.70 2.61 23.41
CA ARG A 90 -0.11 2.04 22.34
C ARG A 90 0.70 2.09 21.05
N ARG A 91 0.79 0.96 20.35
CA ARG A 91 1.49 0.90 19.07
C ARG A 91 0.80 1.83 18.09
N THR A 92 1.55 2.42 17.19
CA THR A 92 1.04 3.26 16.11
C THR A 92 1.37 2.62 14.78
N ILE A 93 0.37 2.29 13.99
CA ILE A 93 0.51 1.88 12.59
C ILE A 93 0.20 3.08 11.72
N ALA A 94 0.95 3.28 10.63
CA ALA A 94 0.57 4.27 9.64
C ALA A 94 0.08 3.63 8.35
N LEU A 95 -1.05 4.13 7.85
CA LEU A 95 -1.61 3.82 6.54
C LEU A 95 -1.21 4.93 5.56
N VAL A 96 -0.38 4.59 4.58
CA VAL A 96 0.04 5.49 3.49
C VAL A 96 -0.82 5.18 2.27
N VAL A 97 -1.62 6.15 1.82
CA VAL A 97 -2.63 5.95 0.76
C VAL A 97 -2.61 7.03 -0.32
N PRO A 98 -2.87 6.69 -1.60
CA PRO A 98 -2.94 7.67 -2.69
C PRO A 98 -4.11 8.63 -2.48
N ASP A 99 -5.30 8.08 -2.29
CA ASP A 99 -6.53 8.78 -1.97
C ASP A 99 -7.54 7.81 -1.35
N VAL A 100 -8.69 8.32 -0.91
CA VAL A 100 -9.81 7.51 -0.41
C VAL A 100 -11.10 8.01 -1.07
N SER A 101 -11.87 7.09 -1.66
CA SER A 101 -13.14 7.41 -2.31
C SER A 101 -14.24 6.46 -1.89
N GLU A 102 -15.50 6.82 -2.14
CA GLU A 102 -16.64 5.93 -1.90
C GLU A 102 -16.66 4.72 -2.84
N ALA A 103 -16.08 4.83 -4.03
CA ALA A 103 -16.03 3.73 -4.98
C ALA A 103 -14.97 2.69 -4.61
N TYR A 104 -13.89 3.10 -3.94
CA TYR A 104 -12.83 2.22 -3.46
C TYR A 104 -11.93 2.94 -2.44
N GLY A 105 -11.53 2.22 -1.39
CA GLY A 105 -10.56 2.62 -0.37
C GLY A 105 -11.20 3.04 0.95
N LEU A 106 -12.49 3.37 0.98
CA LEU A 106 -13.18 3.78 2.21
C LEU A 106 -13.43 2.60 3.15
N GLU A 107 -13.88 1.46 2.62
CA GLU A 107 -14.07 0.25 3.44
C GLU A 107 -12.73 -0.34 3.86
N LEU A 108 -11.69 -0.23 3.02
CA LEU A 108 -10.33 -0.61 3.37
C LEU A 108 -9.81 0.21 4.57
N LEU A 109 -9.98 1.54 4.53
CA LEU A 109 -9.61 2.43 5.64
C LEU A 109 -10.38 2.08 6.92
N ARG A 110 -11.70 1.89 6.81
CA ARG A 110 -12.56 1.51 7.96
C ARG A 110 -12.09 0.21 8.58
N ALA A 111 -11.86 -0.83 7.78
CA ALA A 111 -11.43 -2.13 8.28
C ALA A 111 -10.03 -2.09 8.92
N ILE A 112 -9.09 -1.31 8.37
CA ILE A 112 -7.77 -1.11 8.98
C ILE A 112 -7.91 -0.39 10.32
N GLU A 113 -8.73 0.65 10.39
CA GLU A 113 -8.98 1.41 11.63
C GLU A 113 -9.63 0.54 12.71
N GLU A 114 -10.74 -0.13 12.39
CA GLU A 114 -11.45 -1.05 13.28
C GLU A 114 -10.49 -2.13 13.79
N ARG A 115 -9.70 -2.73 12.90
CA ARG A 115 -8.74 -3.76 13.28
C ARG A 115 -7.60 -3.21 14.14
N CYS A 116 -7.17 -1.97 13.93
CA CYS A 116 -6.21 -1.33 14.83
C CYS A 116 -6.80 -1.09 16.22
N ALA A 117 -8.07 -0.66 16.28
CA ALA A 117 -8.79 -0.42 17.53
C ALA A 117 -8.99 -1.71 18.34
N ASP A 118 -9.33 -2.82 17.69
CA ASP A 118 -9.46 -4.16 18.31
C ASP A 118 -8.19 -4.59 19.06
N HIS A 119 -7.02 -4.17 18.55
CA HIS A 119 -5.70 -4.47 19.11
C HIS A 119 -5.14 -3.33 19.98
N GLY A 120 -5.95 -2.32 20.31
CA GLY A 120 -5.55 -1.20 21.15
C GLY A 120 -4.45 -0.31 20.55
N MET A 121 -4.35 -0.26 19.22
CA MET A 121 -3.35 0.53 18.48
C MET A 121 -3.92 1.86 18.00
N ASN A 122 -3.04 2.82 17.71
CA ASN A 122 -3.38 4.04 17.00
C ASN A 122 -3.17 3.85 15.49
N LEU A 123 -4.05 4.45 14.68
CA LEU A 123 -3.86 4.56 13.23
C LEU A 123 -3.49 6.00 12.86
N LEU A 124 -2.39 6.17 12.13
CA LEU A 124 -2.03 7.42 11.46
C LEU A 124 -2.29 7.28 9.97
N VAL A 125 -3.12 8.14 9.38
CA VAL A 125 -3.36 8.14 7.93
C VAL A 125 -2.53 9.21 7.25
N ARG A 126 -1.79 8.84 6.21
CA ARG A 126 -0.96 9.75 5.41
C ARG A 126 -1.34 9.66 3.93
N ARG A 127 -2.02 10.69 3.42
CA ARG A 127 -2.39 10.79 2.01
C ARG A 127 -1.21 11.27 1.13
N THR A 128 -0.97 10.59 0.01
CA THR A 128 0.10 10.90 -0.95
C THR A 128 -0.41 11.58 -2.22
N ARG A 129 -1.73 11.78 -2.37
CA ARG A 129 -2.37 12.45 -3.52
C ARG A 129 -2.02 11.78 -4.85
N GLY A 130 -1.72 10.47 -4.77
CA GLY A 130 -1.18 9.64 -5.84
C GLY A 130 0.14 10.12 -6.46
N ARG A 131 0.94 10.93 -5.75
CA ARG A 131 2.27 11.39 -6.22
C ARG A 131 3.38 10.56 -5.59
N GLN A 132 4.25 9.97 -6.41
CA GLN A 132 5.41 9.18 -5.94
C GLN A 132 6.30 9.95 -4.96
N ALA A 133 6.60 11.22 -5.24
CA ALA A 133 7.41 12.05 -4.33
C ALA A 133 6.77 12.27 -2.94
N ASP A 134 5.43 12.23 -2.84
CA ASP A 134 4.77 12.31 -1.53
C ASP A 134 4.83 10.98 -0.79
N GLU A 135 4.67 9.87 -1.51
CA GLU A 135 4.82 8.53 -0.96
C GLU A 135 6.24 8.29 -0.44
N GLU A 136 7.26 8.64 -1.22
CA GLU A 136 8.67 8.52 -0.82
C GLU A 136 8.96 9.27 0.48
N ARG A 137 8.53 10.54 0.55
CA ARG A 137 8.66 11.35 1.77
C ARG A 137 7.85 10.77 2.94
N ALA A 138 6.65 10.25 2.69
CA ALA A 138 5.80 9.66 3.71
C ALA A 138 6.46 8.42 4.32
N VAL A 139 6.90 7.48 3.48
CA VAL A 139 7.56 6.25 3.91
C VAL A 139 8.85 6.57 4.68
N GLU A 140 9.71 7.45 4.15
CA GLU A 140 10.98 7.82 4.79
C GLU A 140 10.75 8.49 6.16
N SER A 141 9.86 9.48 6.23
CA SER A 141 9.61 10.23 7.47
C SER A 141 8.93 9.38 8.54
N LEU A 142 7.96 8.54 8.17
CA LEU A 142 7.22 7.72 9.12
C LEU A 142 8.11 6.60 9.67
N ALA A 143 8.80 5.85 8.81
CA ALA A 143 9.71 4.80 9.26
C ALA A 143 10.91 5.35 10.04
N GLY A 144 11.41 6.54 9.66
CA GLY A 144 12.51 7.23 10.34
C GLY A 144 12.12 7.95 11.64
N SER A 145 10.82 8.17 11.92
CA SER A 145 10.37 8.94 13.08
C SER A 145 10.64 8.23 14.41
N GLY A 146 10.51 6.91 14.45
CA GLY A 146 10.43 6.13 15.70
C GLY A 146 9.08 6.24 16.42
N GLU A 147 8.12 6.97 15.86
CA GLU A 147 6.76 7.10 16.41
C GLU A 147 5.82 6.03 15.85
N VAL A 148 6.08 5.56 14.63
CA VAL A 148 5.34 4.53 13.92
C VAL A 148 6.06 3.20 14.03
N ASP A 149 5.33 2.15 14.42
CA ASP A 149 5.86 0.80 14.60
C ASP A 149 5.83 -0.02 13.30
N GLY A 150 4.90 0.28 12.38
CA GLY A 150 4.79 -0.42 11.10
C GLY A 150 3.98 0.37 10.06
N LEU A 151 4.15 0.02 8.79
CA LEU A 151 3.50 0.67 7.66
C LEU A 151 2.55 -0.29 6.93
N ILE A 152 1.34 0.20 6.64
CA ILE A 152 0.49 -0.33 5.59
C ILE A 152 0.55 0.67 4.43
N VAL A 153 0.93 0.22 3.24
CA VAL A 153 1.12 1.10 2.09
C VAL A 153 0.22 0.65 0.95
N PHE A 154 -0.64 1.53 0.48
CA PHE A 154 -1.28 1.42 -0.83
C PHE A 154 -0.37 2.13 -1.83
N PRO A 155 0.39 1.38 -2.66
CA PRO A 155 1.35 1.98 -3.58
C PRO A 155 0.67 2.90 -4.61
N VAL A 156 1.27 4.07 -4.85
CA VAL A 156 0.83 4.96 -5.93
C VAL A 156 1.10 4.34 -7.30
N HIS A 157 0.40 4.83 -8.32
CA HIS A 157 0.71 4.46 -9.71
C HIS A 157 2.05 5.09 -10.11
N GLY A 158 2.89 4.38 -10.85
CA GLY A 158 3.99 5.02 -11.56
C GLY A 158 5.03 4.07 -12.12
N ASP A 159 5.92 4.62 -12.93
CA ASP A 159 6.77 3.85 -13.84
C ASP A 159 7.93 3.08 -13.18
N PHE A 160 8.24 3.42 -11.93
CA PHE A 160 9.38 2.87 -11.19
C PHE A 160 9.02 2.58 -9.74
N TYR A 161 9.73 1.63 -9.13
CA TYR A 161 9.63 1.35 -7.71
C TYR A 161 10.09 2.55 -6.87
N ASN A 162 9.34 2.81 -5.79
CA ASN A 162 9.70 3.80 -4.80
C ASN A 162 10.95 3.37 -4.03
N ALA A 163 12.06 4.10 -4.18
CA ALA A 163 13.34 3.76 -3.57
C ALA A 163 13.28 3.71 -2.03
N SER A 164 12.52 4.60 -1.41
CA SER A 164 12.34 4.60 0.05
C SER A 164 11.58 3.39 0.54
N LEU A 165 10.58 2.93 -0.21
CA LEU A 165 9.86 1.68 0.08
C LEU A 165 10.82 0.48 0.02
N LEU A 166 11.58 0.37 -1.08
CA LEU A 166 12.58 -0.70 -1.24
C LEU A 166 13.60 -0.71 -0.10
N ARG A 167 14.07 0.47 0.31
CA ARG A 167 14.99 0.61 1.43
C ARG A 167 14.39 0.08 2.73
N GLN A 168 13.14 0.42 3.05
CA GLN A 168 12.49 -0.08 4.27
C GLN A 168 12.32 -1.60 4.26
N VAL A 169 12.00 -2.18 3.09
CA VAL A 169 11.94 -3.64 2.92
C VAL A 169 13.29 -4.28 3.19
N LEU A 170 14.37 -3.72 2.64
CA LEU A 170 15.75 -4.21 2.86
C LEU A 170 16.22 -4.03 4.31
N ASP A 171 15.80 -2.95 4.97
CA ASP A 171 16.09 -2.67 6.37
C ASP A 171 15.25 -3.53 7.34
N GLY A 172 14.32 -4.35 6.83
CA GLY A 172 13.48 -5.23 7.63
C GLY A 172 12.43 -4.49 8.47
N TYR A 173 12.05 -3.27 8.05
CA TYR A 173 11.02 -2.50 8.72
C TYR A 173 9.63 -3.14 8.46
N PRO A 174 8.80 -3.38 9.50
CA PRO A 174 7.48 -3.99 9.33
C PRO A 174 6.61 -3.21 8.34
N MET A 175 6.27 -3.86 7.23
CA MET A 175 5.58 -3.28 6.09
C MET A 175 4.70 -4.30 5.39
N VAL A 176 3.46 -3.90 5.10
CA VAL A 176 2.52 -4.65 4.28
C VAL A 176 1.95 -3.73 3.19
N LEU A 177 1.88 -4.22 1.96
CA LEU A 177 1.22 -3.52 0.86
C LEU A 177 -0.26 -3.93 0.78
N VAL A 178 -1.10 -3.02 0.29
CA VAL A 178 -2.52 -3.28 0.00
C VAL A 178 -2.88 -2.82 -1.42
N ASP A 179 -3.90 -3.45 -2.02
CA ASP A 179 -4.37 -3.28 -3.41
C ASP A 179 -3.36 -3.72 -4.49
N ARG A 180 -2.08 -3.39 -4.30
CA ARG A 180 -1.02 -3.60 -5.28
C ARG A 180 0.16 -4.31 -4.66
N HIS A 181 0.78 -5.17 -5.45
CA HIS A 181 2.08 -5.74 -5.16
C HIS A 181 3.18 -5.14 -6.05
N LEU A 182 4.43 -5.30 -5.63
CA LEU A 182 5.62 -4.90 -6.38
C LEU A 182 6.38 -6.14 -6.86
N SER A 183 6.42 -6.35 -8.17
CA SER A 183 7.00 -7.55 -8.77
C SER A 183 8.50 -7.68 -8.49
N GLY A 184 8.91 -8.84 -7.96
CA GLY A 184 10.32 -9.10 -7.61
C GLY A 184 10.78 -8.45 -6.30
N ILE A 185 9.90 -7.78 -5.56
CA ILE A 185 10.22 -7.21 -4.24
C ILE A 185 9.66 -8.13 -3.15
N PRO A 186 10.48 -8.56 -2.17
CA PRO A 186 10.06 -9.51 -1.14
C PRO A 186 9.29 -8.84 0.01
N VAL A 187 8.23 -8.10 -0.32
CA VAL A 187 7.35 -7.43 0.65
C VAL A 187 5.99 -8.13 0.68
N SER A 188 5.40 -8.27 1.87
CA SER A 188 4.06 -8.81 2.01
C SER A 188 3.03 -7.89 1.36
N ALA A 189 2.12 -8.43 0.57
CA ALA A 189 1.02 -7.69 -0.05
C ALA A 189 -0.31 -8.44 0.14
N VAL A 190 -1.37 -7.69 0.41
CA VAL A 190 -2.75 -8.19 0.43
C VAL A 190 -3.51 -7.52 -0.71
N HIS A 191 -4.07 -8.30 -1.61
CA HIS A 191 -4.79 -7.77 -2.77
C HIS A 191 -5.88 -8.73 -3.21
N THR A 192 -6.83 -8.23 -3.98
CA THR A 192 -7.81 -9.10 -4.65
C THR A 192 -7.11 -10.00 -5.66
N ASP A 193 -7.62 -11.21 -5.88
CA ASP A 193 -7.27 -12.01 -7.06
C ASP A 193 -7.84 -11.35 -8.32
N ASN A 194 -7.13 -10.34 -8.82
CA ASN A 194 -7.55 -9.49 -9.93
C ASN A 194 -7.65 -10.27 -11.25
N VAL A 195 -6.83 -11.32 -11.43
CA VAL A 195 -6.89 -12.22 -12.59
C VAL A 195 -8.20 -13.00 -12.55
N ALA A 196 -8.49 -13.69 -11.44
CA ALA A 196 -9.73 -14.46 -11.30
C ALA A 196 -10.97 -13.56 -11.36
N ALA A 197 -10.93 -12.39 -10.72
CA ALA A 197 -12.03 -11.44 -10.70
C ALA A 197 -12.39 -10.92 -12.09
N SER A 198 -11.38 -10.49 -12.87
CA SER A 198 -11.59 -9.96 -14.21
C SER A 198 -12.01 -11.05 -15.19
N ARG A 199 -11.46 -12.26 -15.03
CA ARG A 199 -11.91 -13.44 -15.77
C ARG A 199 -13.39 -13.71 -15.52
N ALA A 200 -13.81 -13.79 -14.26
CA ALA A 200 -15.20 -14.07 -13.90
C ALA A 200 -16.17 -12.99 -14.42
N LEU A 201 -15.80 -11.71 -14.31
CA LEU A 201 -16.59 -10.60 -14.84
C LEU A 201 -16.75 -10.69 -16.36
N THR A 202 -15.67 -11.04 -17.06
CA THR A 202 -15.67 -11.17 -18.52
C THR A 202 -16.46 -12.42 -18.97
N GLU A 203 -16.29 -13.55 -18.28
CA GLU A 203 -17.06 -14.78 -18.52
C GLU A 203 -18.56 -14.54 -18.36
N ARG A 204 -18.97 -13.75 -17.34
CA ARG A 204 -20.38 -13.36 -17.18
C ARG A 204 -20.93 -12.66 -18.42
N LEU A 205 -20.17 -11.73 -19.02
CA LEU A 205 -20.60 -11.04 -20.24
C LEU A 205 -20.63 -11.98 -21.45
N LEU A 206 -19.68 -12.90 -21.56
CA LEU A 206 -19.66 -13.93 -22.60
C LEU A 206 -20.89 -14.84 -22.50
N ASP A 207 -21.27 -15.23 -21.29
CA ASP A 207 -22.43 -16.09 -21.00
C ASP A 207 -23.76 -15.35 -21.25
N LEU A 208 -23.78 -14.03 -21.14
CA LEU A 208 -24.88 -13.17 -21.59
C LEU A 208 -24.96 -13.02 -23.13
N GLY A 209 -24.03 -13.64 -23.86
CA GLY A 209 -24.04 -13.69 -25.33
C GLY A 209 -23.19 -12.62 -26.02
N HIS A 210 -22.49 -11.77 -25.26
CA HIS A 210 -21.57 -10.80 -25.85
C HIS A 210 -20.34 -11.51 -26.41
N ARG A 211 -19.97 -11.20 -27.66
CA ARG A 211 -18.82 -11.84 -28.33
C ARG A 211 -17.64 -10.89 -28.54
N GLN A 212 -17.92 -9.61 -28.62
CA GLN A 212 -16.97 -8.53 -28.87
C GLN A 212 -17.00 -7.61 -27.65
N ILE A 213 -15.99 -7.73 -26.81
CA ILE A 213 -15.94 -7.04 -25.50
C ILE A 213 -14.68 -6.18 -25.47
N ALA A 214 -14.79 -4.97 -24.94
CA ALA A 214 -13.65 -4.08 -24.74
C ALA A 214 -13.27 -3.96 -23.26
N PHE A 215 -11.97 -4.12 -22.97
CA PHE A 215 -11.39 -3.73 -21.69
C PHE A 215 -10.99 -2.25 -21.73
N VAL A 216 -11.40 -1.49 -20.73
CA VAL A 216 -11.21 -0.03 -20.66
C VAL A 216 -10.42 0.32 -19.41
N SER A 217 -9.25 0.93 -19.59
CA SER A 217 -8.35 1.26 -18.48
C SER A 217 -7.43 2.44 -18.77
N PRO A 218 -6.70 2.92 -17.76
CA PRO A 218 -5.46 3.64 -17.98
C PRO A 218 -4.35 2.73 -18.53
N PRO A 219 -3.19 3.29 -18.89
CA PRO A 219 -2.02 2.48 -19.23
C PRO A 219 -1.74 1.47 -18.11
N PRO A 220 -1.72 0.15 -18.42
CA PRO A 220 -1.63 -0.89 -17.39
C PRO A 220 -0.24 -0.96 -16.75
N GLN A 221 0.80 -0.52 -17.47
CA GLN A 221 2.18 -0.73 -17.08
C GLN A 221 2.46 -0.25 -15.65
N ASN A 222 3.15 -1.08 -14.88
CA ASN A 222 3.60 -0.78 -13.52
C ASN A 222 2.46 -0.58 -12.51
N THR A 223 1.27 -1.11 -12.80
CA THR A 223 0.17 -1.21 -11.83
C THR A 223 -0.36 -2.63 -11.82
N SER A 224 0.12 -3.42 -10.87
CA SER A 224 -0.21 -4.84 -10.73
C SER A 224 -1.72 -5.11 -10.81
N SER A 225 -2.55 -4.33 -10.10
CA SER A 225 -4.00 -4.52 -10.17
C SER A 225 -4.60 -4.33 -11.57
N ILE A 226 -4.09 -3.41 -12.39
CA ILE A 226 -4.57 -3.22 -13.78
C ILE A 226 -3.97 -4.28 -14.72
N GLU A 227 -2.69 -4.63 -14.54
CA GLU A 227 -2.03 -5.71 -15.30
C GLU A 227 -2.75 -7.04 -15.12
N ASP A 228 -3.00 -7.42 -13.87
CA ASP A 228 -3.73 -8.64 -13.51
C ASP A 228 -5.17 -8.63 -14.05
N ARG A 229 -5.87 -7.48 -13.97
CA ARG A 229 -7.22 -7.36 -14.54
C ARG A 229 -7.21 -7.54 -16.05
N LEU A 230 -6.21 -6.98 -16.74
CA LEU A 230 -6.06 -7.15 -18.18
C LEU A 230 -5.70 -8.60 -18.55
N GLU A 231 -4.89 -9.27 -17.73
CA GLU A 231 -4.59 -10.70 -17.89
C GLU A 231 -5.86 -11.55 -17.73
N GLY A 232 -6.62 -11.35 -16.65
CA GLY A 232 -7.89 -12.06 -16.42
C GLY A 232 -8.91 -11.85 -17.54
N PHE A 233 -9.03 -10.60 -18.02
CA PHE A 233 -9.87 -10.28 -19.18
C PHE A 233 -9.45 -11.07 -20.42
N ARG A 234 -8.16 -11.16 -20.72
CA ARG A 234 -7.65 -11.94 -21.87
C ARG A 234 -7.86 -13.44 -21.66
N ALA A 235 -7.67 -13.94 -20.44
CA ALA A 235 -7.80 -15.35 -20.10
C ALA A 235 -9.23 -15.87 -20.33
N ALA A 236 -10.27 -15.04 -20.14
CA ALA A 236 -11.66 -15.40 -20.39
C ALA A 236 -11.96 -15.79 -21.86
N PHE A 237 -11.09 -15.39 -22.81
CA PHE A 237 -11.23 -15.73 -24.22
C PHE A 237 -10.43 -16.97 -24.64
N ALA A 238 -9.57 -17.51 -23.78
CA ALA A 238 -8.61 -18.56 -24.15
C ALA A 238 -9.28 -19.86 -24.63
N GLU A 239 -10.46 -20.18 -24.10
CA GLU A 239 -11.23 -21.38 -24.44
C GLU A 239 -12.33 -21.12 -25.48
N ARG A 240 -12.41 -19.90 -26.04
CA ARG A 240 -13.46 -19.50 -27.00
C ARG A 240 -12.97 -19.65 -28.44
N GLU A 241 -13.89 -19.88 -29.37
CA GLU A 241 -13.55 -20.09 -30.78
C GLU A 241 -12.89 -18.84 -31.39
N PRO A 242 -11.65 -18.97 -31.90
CA PRO A 242 -10.94 -17.85 -32.53
C PRO A 242 -11.70 -17.33 -33.75
N GLY A 243 -11.96 -16.02 -33.77
CA GLY A 243 -12.67 -15.34 -34.87
C GLY A 243 -14.13 -15.04 -34.59
N GLU A 244 -14.81 -15.82 -33.76
CA GLU A 244 -16.16 -15.49 -33.28
C GLU A 244 -16.12 -14.53 -32.09
N TYR A 245 -15.14 -14.74 -31.20
CA TYR A 245 -14.94 -13.95 -30.00
C TYR A 245 -13.70 -13.07 -30.13
N ARG A 246 -13.80 -11.81 -29.69
CA ARG A 246 -12.69 -10.87 -29.78
C ARG A 246 -12.59 -9.98 -28.55
N ALA A 247 -11.39 -9.95 -28.00
CA ALA A 247 -10.98 -9.04 -26.95
C ALA A 247 -10.47 -7.73 -27.56
N HIS A 248 -11.15 -6.63 -27.29
CA HIS A 248 -10.74 -5.28 -27.66
C HIS A 248 -10.16 -4.55 -26.44
N GLN A 249 -9.32 -3.54 -26.66
CA GLN A 249 -8.62 -2.84 -25.59
C GLN A 249 -8.59 -1.33 -25.84
N LEU A 250 -9.02 -0.55 -24.84
CA LEU A 250 -8.88 0.89 -24.75
C LEU A 250 -8.12 1.23 -23.45
N THR A 251 -6.80 1.21 -23.52
CA THR A 251 -5.91 1.32 -22.34
C THR A 251 -5.15 2.64 -22.30
N SER A 252 -5.67 3.68 -22.94
CA SER A 252 -4.99 4.97 -23.13
C SER A 252 -5.67 6.13 -22.40
N LEU A 253 -6.67 5.85 -21.57
CA LEU A 253 -7.39 6.86 -20.80
C LEU A 253 -6.52 7.33 -19.63
N ARG A 254 -6.48 8.63 -19.34
CA ARG A 254 -5.53 9.18 -18.35
C ARG A 254 -6.18 10.02 -17.27
N SER A 255 -7.46 10.35 -17.41
CA SER A 255 -8.17 11.21 -16.47
C SER A 255 -8.23 10.63 -15.06
N THR A 256 -8.28 9.31 -14.89
CA THR A 256 -8.29 8.66 -13.56
C THR A 256 -6.89 8.47 -12.95
N LEU A 257 -5.82 8.81 -13.67
CA LEU A 257 -4.48 8.82 -13.09
C LEU A 257 -4.36 9.91 -12.03
N PRO A 258 -3.47 9.73 -11.03
CA PRO A 258 -3.27 10.72 -9.98
C PRO A 258 -3.07 12.15 -10.48
N GLY A 259 -3.80 13.08 -9.86
CA GLY A 259 -3.72 14.51 -10.18
C GLY A 259 -4.27 14.90 -11.56
N SER A 260 -4.84 13.96 -12.30
CA SER A 260 -5.33 14.18 -13.66
C SER A 260 -6.85 14.23 -13.75
N PHE A 261 -7.59 13.98 -12.65
CA PHE A 261 -9.06 13.91 -12.65
C PHE A 261 -9.71 15.30 -12.60
N THR A 262 -9.77 15.97 -13.76
CA THR A 262 -10.40 17.28 -13.97
C THR A 262 -11.53 17.17 -14.98
N ARG A 263 -12.39 18.20 -15.06
CA ARG A 263 -13.49 18.21 -16.03
C ARG A 263 -12.96 18.18 -17.47
N GLU A 264 -11.86 18.84 -17.74
CA GLU A 264 -11.22 18.92 -19.05
C GLU A 264 -10.66 17.56 -19.48
N SER A 265 -9.91 16.88 -18.62
CA SER A 265 -9.34 15.56 -18.93
C SER A 265 -10.42 14.49 -19.05
N VAL A 266 -11.45 14.52 -18.20
CA VAL A 266 -12.60 13.62 -18.29
C VAL A 266 -13.36 13.83 -19.60
N ASN A 267 -13.56 15.08 -20.04
CA ASN A 267 -14.18 15.34 -21.33
C ASN A 267 -13.31 14.84 -22.49
N ALA A 268 -11.99 14.99 -22.41
CA ALA A 268 -11.07 14.47 -23.42
C ALA A 268 -11.16 12.94 -23.53
N ASP A 269 -11.13 12.23 -22.40
CA ASP A 269 -11.27 10.77 -22.37
C ASP A 269 -12.65 10.30 -22.86
N VAL A 270 -13.72 11.06 -22.58
CA VAL A 270 -15.06 10.77 -23.13
C VAL A 270 -15.08 10.85 -24.66
N GLU A 271 -14.39 11.83 -25.28
CA GLU A 271 -14.28 11.89 -26.74
C GLU A 271 -13.45 10.73 -27.30
N VAL A 272 -12.39 10.30 -26.59
CA VAL A 272 -11.61 9.10 -26.95
C VAL A 272 -12.48 7.85 -26.91
N ILE A 273 -13.34 7.70 -25.89
CA ILE A 273 -14.30 6.59 -25.78
C ILE A 273 -15.28 6.58 -26.97
N ARG A 274 -15.81 7.75 -27.36
CA ARG A 274 -16.72 7.86 -28.52
C ARG A 274 -16.03 7.47 -29.82
N ALA A 275 -14.83 7.99 -30.06
CA ALA A 275 -14.05 7.64 -31.24
C ALA A 275 -13.70 6.15 -31.29
N PHE A 276 -13.44 5.54 -30.13
CA PHE A 276 -13.22 4.10 -30.02
C PHE A 276 -14.48 3.31 -30.41
N ARG A 277 -15.63 3.64 -29.84
CA ARG A 277 -16.93 3.03 -30.18
C ARG A 277 -17.21 3.10 -31.68
N ASP A 278 -17.02 4.27 -32.29
CA ASP A 278 -17.32 4.48 -33.71
C ASP A 278 -16.37 3.69 -34.62
N ARG A 279 -15.15 3.39 -34.15
CA ARG A 279 -14.16 2.58 -34.87
C ARG A 279 -14.42 1.07 -34.77
N VAL A 280 -14.99 0.60 -33.67
CA VAL A 280 -15.31 -0.81 -33.42
C VAL A 280 -16.78 -0.97 -33.00
N PRO A 281 -17.73 -0.66 -33.90
CA PRO A 281 -19.16 -0.70 -33.59
C PRO A 281 -19.68 -2.10 -33.23
N GLU A 282 -18.90 -3.16 -33.51
CA GLU A 282 -19.22 -4.52 -33.13
C GLU A 282 -19.12 -4.78 -31.61
N VAL A 283 -18.43 -3.91 -30.85
CA VAL A 283 -18.30 -4.05 -29.39
C VAL A 283 -19.63 -3.71 -28.71
N THR A 284 -20.17 -4.70 -27.99
CA THR A 284 -21.49 -4.58 -27.32
C THR A 284 -21.40 -4.57 -25.81
N ALA A 285 -20.25 -4.96 -25.23
CA ALA A 285 -20.02 -4.93 -23.80
C ALA A 285 -18.63 -4.39 -23.44
N TYR A 286 -18.55 -3.74 -22.28
CA TYR A 286 -17.35 -3.08 -21.79
C TYR A 286 -17.03 -3.52 -20.36
N VAL A 287 -15.76 -3.87 -20.14
CA VAL A 287 -15.18 -4.13 -18.82
C VAL A 287 -14.31 -2.94 -18.45
N ALA A 288 -14.83 -2.03 -17.64
CA ALA A 288 -14.06 -0.91 -17.10
C ALA A 288 -13.23 -1.38 -15.90
N CYS A 289 -11.94 -1.07 -15.87
CA CYS A 289 -11.08 -1.50 -14.78
C CYS A 289 -11.36 -0.76 -13.46
N GLU A 290 -12.25 0.23 -13.44
CA GLU A 290 -12.67 0.99 -12.25
C GLU A 290 -14.01 1.73 -12.51
N TYR A 291 -14.73 2.05 -11.44
CA TYR A 291 -16.05 2.68 -11.49
C TYR A 291 -16.10 4.01 -12.26
N ASN A 292 -15.10 4.88 -12.10
CA ASN A 292 -15.11 6.19 -12.77
C ASN A 292 -15.02 6.08 -14.29
N LEU A 293 -14.33 5.06 -14.82
CA LEU A 293 -14.30 4.77 -16.25
C LEU A 293 -15.65 4.22 -16.74
N ALA A 294 -16.34 3.43 -15.92
CA ALA A 294 -17.71 2.99 -16.19
C ALA A 294 -18.66 4.17 -16.35
N ARG A 295 -18.55 5.18 -15.48
CA ARG A 295 -19.33 6.43 -15.58
C ARG A 295 -18.98 7.24 -16.84
N MET A 296 -17.73 7.24 -17.26
CA MET A 296 -17.34 7.90 -18.51
C MET A 296 -17.89 7.19 -19.73
N LEU A 297 -17.90 5.85 -19.74
CA LEU A 297 -18.56 5.05 -20.77
C LEU A 297 -20.06 5.38 -20.83
N ASP A 298 -20.74 5.39 -19.69
CA ASP A 298 -22.18 5.68 -19.60
C ASP A 298 -22.50 7.08 -20.15
N ARG A 299 -21.67 8.08 -19.80
CA ARG A 299 -21.77 9.44 -20.35
C ARG A 299 -21.46 9.51 -21.84
N ALA A 300 -20.52 8.72 -22.33
CA ALA A 300 -20.13 8.71 -23.74
C ALA A 300 -21.22 8.10 -24.62
N PHE A 301 -21.92 7.06 -24.12
CA PHE A 301 -22.97 6.35 -24.84
C PHE A 301 -24.32 7.08 -24.78
N GLY A 302 -24.62 7.77 -23.67
CA GLY A 302 -25.90 8.46 -23.50
C GLY A 302 -27.06 7.49 -23.24
N GLN A 303 -28.27 8.03 -23.08
CA GLN A 303 -29.48 7.27 -22.75
C GLN A 303 -30.53 7.40 -23.86
N PRO A 304 -31.24 6.31 -24.25
CA PRO A 304 -31.02 4.93 -23.79
C PRO A 304 -29.70 4.35 -24.32
N ARG A 305 -28.98 3.59 -23.48
CA ARG A 305 -27.74 2.90 -23.88
C ARG A 305 -28.06 1.55 -24.53
N GLU A 306 -27.35 1.22 -25.61
CA GLU A 306 -27.43 -0.10 -26.27
C GLU A 306 -26.32 -1.05 -25.78
N GLN A 307 -25.24 -0.49 -25.21
CA GLN A 307 -24.07 -1.24 -24.75
C GLN A 307 -24.19 -1.61 -23.27
N VAL A 308 -23.71 -2.81 -22.92
CA VAL A 308 -23.58 -3.24 -21.52
C VAL A 308 -22.27 -2.71 -20.93
N ILE A 309 -22.36 -2.09 -19.76
CA ILE A 309 -21.19 -1.60 -19.02
C ILE A 309 -21.06 -2.44 -17.74
N SER A 310 -19.83 -2.87 -17.49
CA SER A 310 -19.44 -3.53 -16.25
C SER A 310 -18.17 -2.90 -15.69
N CYS A 311 -17.90 -3.05 -14.40
CA CYS A 311 -16.73 -2.44 -13.79
C CYS A 311 -16.13 -3.17 -12.59
N PHE A 312 -15.00 -2.65 -12.10
CA PHE A 312 -14.50 -2.94 -10.77
C PHE A 312 -14.97 -1.87 -9.79
N ASP A 313 -15.52 -2.38 -8.69
CA ASP A 313 -16.14 -1.68 -7.59
C ASP A 313 -17.28 -0.74 -8.00
N SER A 314 -18.05 -0.34 -7.00
CA SER A 314 -19.13 0.62 -7.15
C SER A 314 -19.44 1.22 -5.79
N PRO A 315 -19.70 2.54 -5.67
CA PRO A 315 -20.31 3.09 -4.48
C PRO A 315 -21.61 2.36 -4.18
N GLY A 316 -21.88 2.08 -2.91
CA GLY A 316 -23.19 1.58 -2.52
C GLY A 316 -24.27 2.61 -2.85
N ASP A 317 -25.35 2.18 -3.50
CA ASP A 317 -26.53 3.02 -3.75
C ASP A 317 -27.78 2.36 -3.15
N PRO A 318 -28.02 2.53 -1.84
CA PRO A 318 -29.17 1.94 -1.16
C PRO A 318 -30.51 2.58 -1.56
N ILE A 319 -30.52 3.60 -2.43
CA ILE A 319 -31.71 4.35 -2.83
C ILE A 319 -32.05 4.11 -4.31
N GLY A 320 -31.05 4.19 -5.19
CA GLY A 320 -31.21 4.14 -6.64
C GLY A 320 -30.88 2.79 -7.30
N GLY A 321 -30.37 1.83 -6.54
CA GLY A 321 -29.89 0.54 -7.05
C GLY A 321 -28.53 0.65 -7.73
N LEU A 322 -27.91 -0.48 -8.04
CA LEU A 322 -26.54 -0.52 -8.57
C LEU A 322 -26.52 -0.33 -10.10
N PRO A 323 -25.74 0.62 -10.64
CA PRO A 323 -25.86 1.05 -12.04
C PRO A 323 -25.19 0.10 -13.06
N PHE A 324 -24.25 -0.74 -12.61
CA PHE A 324 -23.45 -1.62 -13.46
C PHE A 324 -23.21 -2.98 -12.79
N LEU A 325 -23.21 -4.05 -13.58
CA LEU A 325 -22.61 -5.33 -13.21
C LEU A 325 -21.17 -5.06 -12.78
N HIS A 326 -20.76 -5.49 -11.59
CA HIS A 326 -19.41 -5.19 -11.13
C HIS A 326 -18.81 -6.28 -10.26
N VAL A 327 -17.49 -6.31 -10.23
CA VAL A 327 -16.74 -6.99 -9.19
C VAL A 327 -16.74 -6.11 -7.95
N ARG A 328 -17.14 -6.66 -6.81
CA ARG A 328 -16.93 -6.07 -5.49
C ARG A 328 -15.70 -6.71 -4.85
N GLN A 329 -14.66 -5.92 -4.64
CA GLN A 329 -13.49 -6.36 -3.90
C GLN A 329 -13.80 -6.45 -2.39
N ASP A 330 -13.28 -7.45 -1.70
CA ASP A 330 -13.42 -7.56 -0.23
C ASP A 330 -12.40 -6.66 0.49
N GLU A 331 -12.64 -5.34 0.41
CA GLU A 331 -11.83 -4.32 1.07
C GLU A 331 -11.71 -4.53 2.59
N ARG A 332 -12.76 -5.10 3.21
CA ARG A 332 -12.79 -5.36 4.64
C ARG A 332 -11.82 -6.46 5.03
N GLU A 333 -11.87 -7.59 4.31
CA GLU A 333 -10.93 -8.67 4.53
C GLU A 333 -9.50 -8.24 4.18
N MET A 334 -9.32 -7.44 3.12
CA MET A 334 -8.01 -6.87 2.75
C MET A 334 -7.42 -6.05 3.91
N GLY A 335 -8.21 -5.13 4.48
CA GLY A 335 -7.79 -4.30 5.61
C GLY A 335 -7.46 -5.12 6.86
N ARG A 336 -8.32 -6.10 7.19
CA ARG A 336 -8.13 -6.99 8.35
C ARG A 336 -6.84 -7.80 8.22
N GLN A 337 -6.64 -8.45 7.08
CA GLN A 337 -5.44 -9.24 6.82
C GLN A 337 -4.18 -8.36 6.81
N ALA A 338 -4.25 -7.16 6.26
CA ALA A 338 -3.09 -6.25 6.23
C ALA A 338 -2.58 -5.92 7.64
N VAL A 339 -3.49 -5.62 8.57
CA VAL A 339 -3.14 -5.37 9.98
C VAL A 339 -2.65 -6.65 10.66
N ASP A 340 -3.29 -7.79 10.43
CA ASP A 340 -2.91 -9.07 11.04
C ASP A 340 -1.50 -9.53 10.60
N LEU A 341 -1.17 -9.39 9.31
CA LEU A 341 0.16 -9.67 8.77
C LEU A 341 1.20 -8.71 9.32
N LEU A 342 0.88 -7.41 9.42
CA LEU A 342 1.80 -6.43 10.00
C LEU A 342 2.08 -6.72 11.48
N LEU A 343 1.05 -7.13 12.23
CA LEU A 343 1.19 -7.55 13.62
C LEU A 343 2.06 -8.81 13.77
N ALA A 344 1.93 -9.77 12.86
CA ALA A 344 2.79 -10.95 12.81
C ALA A 344 4.25 -10.56 12.54
N GLN A 345 4.51 -9.68 11.57
CA GLN A 345 5.86 -9.13 11.34
C GLN A 345 6.41 -8.42 12.60
N LEU A 346 5.60 -7.63 13.31
CA LEU A 346 5.98 -6.97 14.56
C LEU A 346 6.31 -7.94 15.72
N ARG A 347 5.78 -9.17 15.66
CA ARG A 347 6.13 -10.27 16.59
C ARG A 347 7.36 -11.04 16.14
N GLY A 348 7.90 -10.77 14.95
CA GLY A 348 9.02 -11.50 14.36
C GLY A 348 8.60 -12.81 13.70
N GLU A 349 7.32 -12.96 13.35
CA GLU A 349 6.79 -14.14 12.69
C GLU A 349 7.02 -14.06 11.18
N SER A 350 7.17 -15.23 10.55
CA SER A 350 7.17 -15.33 9.09
C SER A 350 5.76 -15.14 8.55
N VAL A 351 5.64 -14.39 7.47
CA VAL A 351 4.36 -14.06 6.83
C VAL A 351 4.41 -14.36 5.34
N PRO A 352 3.27 -14.68 4.70
CA PRO A 352 3.20 -14.81 3.25
C PRO A 352 3.63 -13.52 2.55
N LYS A 353 4.26 -13.67 1.38
CA LYS A 353 4.62 -12.54 0.51
C LYS A 353 3.42 -11.99 -0.26
N LEU A 354 2.55 -12.87 -0.74
CA LEU A 354 1.31 -12.49 -1.42
C LEU A 354 0.16 -13.20 -0.73
N SER A 355 -0.86 -12.43 -0.37
CA SER A 355 -2.13 -12.91 0.18
C SER A 355 -3.25 -12.40 -0.71
N THR A 356 -4.02 -13.31 -1.29
CA THR A 356 -5.19 -12.96 -2.09
C THR A 356 -6.44 -12.96 -1.22
N VAL A 357 -7.30 -11.97 -1.41
CA VAL A 357 -8.64 -11.91 -0.81
C VAL A 357 -9.71 -12.26 -1.84
N PRO A 358 -10.85 -12.84 -1.40
CA PRO A 358 -11.96 -13.14 -2.29
C PRO A 358 -12.58 -11.88 -2.90
N PHE A 359 -13.38 -12.08 -3.93
CA PHE A 359 -14.21 -11.07 -4.57
C PHE A 359 -15.62 -11.62 -4.77
N GLU A 360 -16.56 -10.73 -5.05
CA GLU A 360 -17.92 -11.08 -5.40
C GLU A 360 -18.32 -10.44 -6.72
N LEU A 361 -19.09 -11.17 -7.53
CA LEU A 361 -19.72 -10.61 -8.72
C LEU A 361 -21.14 -10.14 -8.34
N VAL A 362 -21.39 -8.86 -8.53
CA VAL A 362 -22.66 -8.22 -8.19
C VAL A 362 -23.37 -7.83 -9.47
N ASP A 363 -24.47 -8.52 -9.79
CA ASP A 363 -25.32 -8.17 -10.93
C ASP A 363 -25.95 -6.78 -10.72
N ALA A 364 -26.06 -5.99 -11.79
CA ALA A 364 -26.81 -4.74 -11.75
C ALA A 364 -28.30 -5.02 -11.86
N GLU A 365 -29.10 -4.23 -11.14
CA GLU A 365 -30.56 -4.21 -11.29
C GLU A 365 -31.01 -3.60 -12.62
N ARG A 366 -30.11 -2.91 -13.34
CA ARG A 366 -30.38 -2.12 -14.56
C ARG A 366 -29.39 -2.35 -15.72
N ASN A 367 -28.84 -3.56 -15.86
CA ASN A 367 -27.96 -3.87 -17.00
C ASN A 367 -28.70 -4.40 -18.22
#